data_AF-A0A2D6IZ87-F1
#
_entry.id   AF-A0A2D6IZ87-F1
#
_cell.length_a   1.000
_cell.length_b   1.000
_cell.length_c   1.000
_cell.angle_alpha   90.00
_cell.angle_beta   90.00
_cell.angle_gamma   90.00
#
_symmetry.space_group_name_H-M   'P 1'
#
loop_
_entity.id
_entity.type
_entity.pdbx_description
1 polymer ?
#
loop_
_entity_poly.entity_id
_entity_poly.type
_entity_poly.pdbx_seq_one_letter_code
_entity_poly.pdbx_strand_id
1 'polypeptide(L)'
;MPGKDKINECLTLFSESTEMFKAIRSHGSLNSTYFHFVADIRSVFLIALMGLLLIPQLVSAQGRRMEGDLEVTPVRGSVHMMVMEPAGNIGVSAGPDGAFIIDDQFAPMLGRIVLAISKLTDQPIKYVLNTHWHGDHTGSNEHFGNMGHIIIAHDNVRARMNSDQYHLVFKAGTPPHPEAALPTITFSDRMTFHFNDDVIRVLHVPNAHTDGDAIYYFEKADVMHTGDAFINRGFPLIDIASGGSIKGQIEATNKMLELVGPDTIIIPGHGPLADRARMIEIRDMLVAARGAIVKLLDQGKSLEQILAAKPLADLEEKWGQGFVKSKLFVRIVYQSETGDWQLPQ
;
A
#
# COMPACT_ATOMS: atom_id res chain seq x y z
N MET A 1 15.97 -2.61 -26.09
CA MET A 1 15.20 -3.76 -26.64
C MET A 1 16.13 -4.67 -27.41
N PRO A 2 16.52 -5.86 -26.90
CA PRO A 2 17.14 -6.90 -27.70
C PRO A 2 16.11 -8.01 -27.95
N GLY A 3 15.44 -8.04 -29.10
CA GLY A 3 14.23 -8.89 -29.23
C GLY A 3 13.85 -9.38 -30.62
N LYS A 4 14.57 -9.04 -31.69
CA LYS A 4 14.28 -9.58 -33.03
C LYS A 4 15.32 -10.61 -33.49
N ASP A 5 16.58 -10.39 -33.15
CA ASP A 5 17.67 -11.24 -33.66
C ASP A 5 17.67 -12.65 -33.05
N LYS A 6 17.39 -12.77 -31.75
CA LYS A 6 17.29 -14.08 -31.07
C LYS A 6 16.09 -14.92 -31.49
N ILE A 7 14.98 -14.28 -31.91
CA ILE A 7 13.80 -15.00 -32.40
C ILE A 7 14.07 -15.57 -33.80
N ASN A 8 14.74 -14.80 -34.66
CA ASN A 8 15.14 -15.26 -35.98
C ASN A 8 16.16 -16.42 -35.89
N GLU A 9 17.09 -16.37 -34.93
CA GLU A 9 18.05 -17.46 -34.70
C GLU A 9 17.37 -18.78 -34.30
N CYS A 10 16.35 -18.72 -33.42
CA CYS A 10 15.55 -19.89 -33.06
C CYS A 10 14.72 -20.46 -34.23
N LEU A 11 14.17 -19.60 -35.09
CA LEU A 11 13.38 -20.03 -36.25
C LEU A 11 14.25 -20.68 -37.33
N THR A 12 15.47 -20.16 -37.55
CA THR A 12 16.44 -20.77 -38.47
C THR A 12 16.83 -22.18 -38.01
N LEU A 13 17.17 -22.34 -36.72
CA LEU A 13 17.50 -23.65 -36.13
C LEU A 13 16.34 -24.66 -36.24
N PHE A 14 15.09 -24.20 -36.13
CA PHE A 14 13.92 -25.05 -36.31
C PHE A 14 13.74 -25.50 -37.77
N SER A 15 13.98 -24.61 -38.73
CA SER A 15 13.90 -24.92 -40.17
C SER A 15 14.97 -25.93 -40.59
N GLU A 16 16.21 -25.77 -40.11
CA GLU A 16 17.32 -26.68 -40.41
C GLU A 16 17.09 -28.07 -39.81
N SER A 17 16.51 -28.15 -38.60
CA SER A 17 16.14 -29.42 -38.00
C SER A 17 15.10 -30.19 -38.84
N THR A 18 14.15 -29.46 -39.45
CA THR A 18 13.05 -30.07 -40.21
C THR A 18 13.54 -30.66 -41.54
N GLU A 19 14.50 -30.01 -42.21
CA GLU A 19 15.13 -30.54 -43.42
C GLU A 19 16.08 -31.72 -43.10
N MET A 20 16.78 -31.68 -41.96
CA MET A 20 17.56 -32.82 -41.47
C MET A 20 16.69 -34.06 -41.23
N PHE A 21 15.47 -33.90 -40.71
CA PHE A 21 14.51 -35.00 -40.52
C PHE A 21 13.95 -35.56 -41.84
N LYS A 22 13.84 -34.76 -42.91
CA LYS A 22 13.47 -35.24 -44.25
C LYS A 22 14.60 -36.05 -44.89
N ALA A 23 15.86 -35.65 -44.69
CA ALA A 23 17.04 -36.37 -45.18
C ALA A 23 17.23 -37.75 -44.50
N ILE A 24 16.85 -37.89 -43.23
CA ILE A 24 16.96 -39.17 -42.49
C ILE A 24 15.86 -40.18 -42.91
N ARG A 25 14.69 -39.72 -43.39
CA ARG A 25 13.62 -40.61 -43.88
C ARG A 25 13.90 -41.25 -45.25
N SER A 26 14.81 -40.70 -46.06
CA SER A 26 15.10 -41.20 -47.41
C SER A 26 16.15 -42.31 -47.45
N HIS A 27 16.84 -42.60 -46.34
CA HIS A 27 17.84 -43.64 -46.24
C HIS A 27 17.36 -44.73 -45.27
N GLY A 28 16.74 -45.77 -45.84
CA GLY A 28 16.24 -46.92 -45.09
C GLY A 28 17.35 -47.72 -44.43
N SER A 29 17.52 -47.54 -43.12
CA SER A 29 17.74 -48.60 -42.11
C SER A 29 18.30 -47.97 -40.84
N LEU A 30 17.49 -47.85 -39.78
CA LEU A 30 18.03 -47.56 -38.45
C LEU A 30 17.29 -48.38 -37.39
N ASN A 31 18.10 -49.10 -36.60
CA ASN A 31 17.76 -50.03 -35.53
C ASN A 31 16.98 -49.38 -34.38
N SER A 32 16.19 -50.18 -33.65
CA SER A 32 15.19 -49.73 -32.66
C SER A 32 15.75 -48.98 -31.44
N THR A 33 17.06 -48.89 -31.28
CA THR A 33 17.71 -48.16 -30.19
C THR A 33 17.66 -46.63 -30.35
N TYR A 34 17.38 -46.10 -31.55
CA TYR A 34 17.28 -44.66 -31.80
C TYR A 34 15.90 -44.05 -31.45
N PHE A 35 14.86 -44.89 -31.35
CA PHE A 35 13.51 -44.43 -31.04
C PHE A 35 13.33 -43.95 -29.59
N HIS A 36 14.16 -44.46 -28.67
CA HIS A 36 14.11 -44.03 -27.26
C HIS A 36 14.79 -42.68 -27.02
N PHE A 37 15.79 -42.28 -27.83
CA PHE A 37 16.48 -41.00 -27.66
C PHE A 37 15.67 -39.80 -28.20
N VAL A 38 14.83 -40.02 -29.21
CA VAL A 38 14.00 -38.95 -29.83
C VAL A 38 12.67 -38.73 -29.08
N ALA A 39 12.18 -39.72 -28.33
CA ALA A 39 11.01 -39.58 -27.47
C ALA A 39 11.29 -38.72 -26.22
N ASP A 40 12.53 -38.69 -25.74
CA ASP A 40 12.92 -37.92 -24.55
C ASP A 40 13.08 -36.42 -24.83
N ILE A 41 13.60 -36.04 -26.01
CA ILE A 41 13.79 -34.62 -26.36
C ILE A 41 12.44 -33.91 -26.55
N ARG A 42 11.41 -34.58 -27.07
CA ARG A 42 10.06 -34.00 -27.18
C ARG A 42 9.41 -33.76 -25.82
N SER A 43 9.69 -34.61 -24.84
CA SER A 43 9.14 -34.50 -23.48
C SER A 43 9.85 -33.39 -22.68
N VAL A 44 11.17 -33.22 -22.87
CA VAL A 44 11.94 -32.13 -22.24
C VAL A 44 11.56 -30.75 -22.83
N PHE A 45 11.27 -30.65 -24.14
CA PHE A 45 10.82 -29.40 -24.74
C PHE A 45 9.37 -29.03 -24.38
N LEU A 46 8.46 -30.00 -24.18
CA LEU A 46 7.10 -29.70 -23.71
C LEU A 46 7.07 -29.22 -22.25
N ILE A 47 7.93 -29.76 -21.38
CA ILE A 47 8.04 -29.32 -19.98
C ILE A 47 8.69 -27.93 -19.89
N ALA A 48 9.68 -27.62 -20.73
CA ALA A 48 10.26 -26.28 -20.81
C ALA A 48 9.27 -25.22 -21.35
N LEU A 49 8.39 -25.59 -22.30
CA LEU A 49 7.37 -24.68 -22.83
C LEU A 49 6.21 -24.46 -21.84
N MET A 50 5.82 -25.48 -21.06
CA MET A 50 4.83 -25.31 -19.98
C MET A 50 5.41 -24.55 -18.78
N GLY A 51 6.71 -24.66 -18.49
CA GLY A 51 7.41 -23.86 -17.49
C GLY A 51 7.47 -22.37 -17.84
N LEU A 52 7.64 -22.00 -19.11
CA LEU A 52 7.61 -20.60 -19.54
C LEU A 52 6.20 -19.98 -19.58
N LEU A 53 5.14 -20.79 -19.67
CA LEU A 53 3.74 -20.30 -19.67
C LEU A 53 3.16 -20.10 -18.26
N LEU A 54 3.81 -20.63 -17.22
CA LEU A 54 3.36 -20.51 -15.82
C LEU A 54 4.05 -19.38 -15.05
N ILE A 55 5.18 -18.85 -15.53
CA ILE A 55 5.89 -17.74 -14.89
C ILE A 55 5.19 -16.37 -15.00
N PRO A 56 4.39 -16.03 -16.04
CA PRO A 56 3.72 -14.72 -16.09
C PRO A 56 2.52 -14.59 -15.15
N GLN A 57 1.97 -15.69 -14.63
CA GLN A 57 0.70 -15.63 -13.90
C GLN A 57 0.83 -15.06 -12.48
N LEU A 58 2.01 -15.17 -11.86
CA LEU A 58 2.27 -14.59 -10.54
C LEU A 58 2.52 -13.06 -10.60
N VAL A 59 3.11 -12.56 -11.68
CA VAL A 59 3.29 -11.10 -11.90
C VAL A 59 1.96 -10.40 -12.26
N SER A 60 0.97 -11.17 -12.71
CA SER A 60 -0.28 -10.63 -13.25
C SER A 60 -1.37 -10.37 -12.20
N ALA A 61 -1.22 -10.80 -10.95
CA ALA A 61 -2.22 -10.56 -9.90
C ALA A 61 -2.09 -9.15 -9.26
N GLN A 62 -0.87 -8.65 -9.10
CA GLN A 62 -0.63 -7.25 -8.67
C GLN A 62 -0.77 -6.26 -9.83
N GLY A 63 -0.34 -6.62 -11.04
CA GLY A 63 -0.41 -5.73 -12.21
C GLY A 63 -1.81 -5.44 -12.74
N ARG A 64 -2.79 -6.34 -12.53
CA ARG A 64 -4.16 -6.20 -13.09
C ARG A 64 -5.10 -5.28 -12.30
N ARG A 65 -4.70 -4.76 -11.13
CA ARG A 65 -5.56 -3.91 -10.30
C ARG A 65 -5.36 -2.40 -10.51
N MET A 66 -4.40 -2.01 -11.34
CA MET A 66 -3.99 -0.61 -11.58
C MET A 66 -4.14 -0.22 -13.06
N GLU A 67 -5.27 -0.59 -13.68
CA GLU A 67 -5.64 -0.13 -15.03
C GLU A 67 -6.47 1.17 -14.90
N GLY A 68 -6.01 2.26 -15.53
CA GLY A 68 -6.66 3.56 -15.49
C GLY A 68 -5.72 4.73 -15.21
N ASP A 69 -6.27 5.94 -15.31
CA ASP A 69 -5.63 7.18 -14.90
C ASP A 69 -5.85 7.41 -13.39
N LEU A 70 -4.90 8.06 -12.75
CA LEU A 70 -5.01 8.51 -11.37
C LEU A 70 -6.15 9.56 -11.30
N GLU A 71 -7.17 9.30 -10.48
CA GLU A 71 -8.26 10.26 -10.28
C GLU A 71 -7.73 11.45 -9.48
N VAL A 72 -8.01 12.67 -9.94
CA VAL A 72 -7.60 13.91 -9.25
C VAL A 72 -8.84 14.70 -8.88
N THR A 73 -9.07 14.86 -7.57
CA THR A 73 -10.18 15.62 -7.00
C THR A 73 -9.65 16.94 -6.41
N PRO A 74 -10.07 18.10 -6.91
CA PRO A 74 -9.84 19.37 -6.22
C PRO A 74 -10.53 19.36 -4.85
N VAL A 75 -9.81 19.74 -3.78
CA VAL A 75 -10.35 19.72 -2.41
C VAL A 75 -10.68 21.13 -1.95
N ARG A 76 -9.66 21.97 -1.71
CA ARG A 76 -9.83 23.39 -1.38
C ARG A 76 -8.53 24.14 -1.61
N GLY A 77 -8.60 25.32 -2.24
CA GLY A 77 -7.42 26.14 -2.52
C GLY A 77 -6.39 25.42 -3.38
N SER A 78 -5.15 25.33 -2.90
CA SER A 78 -4.05 24.61 -3.56
C SER A 78 -4.09 23.08 -3.34
N VAL A 79 -5.03 22.59 -2.51
CA VAL A 79 -5.07 21.19 -2.07
C VAL A 79 -5.93 20.33 -2.99
N HIS A 80 -5.36 19.21 -3.41
CA HIS A 80 -5.99 18.18 -4.23
C HIS A 80 -5.81 16.80 -3.58
N MET A 81 -6.71 15.87 -3.88
CA MET A 81 -6.58 14.45 -3.53
C MET A 81 -6.41 13.64 -4.81
N MET A 82 -5.47 12.71 -4.81
CA MET A 82 -5.30 11.74 -5.91
C MET A 82 -5.59 10.32 -5.44
N VAL A 83 -6.35 9.56 -6.24
CA VAL A 83 -6.85 8.23 -5.85
C VAL A 83 -6.62 7.21 -6.96
N MET A 84 -6.09 6.05 -6.57
CA MET A 84 -6.07 4.83 -7.39
C MET A 84 -6.12 3.63 -6.47
N GLU A 85 -7.30 3.05 -6.30
CA GLU A 85 -7.44 1.84 -5.49
C GLU A 85 -6.64 0.67 -6.10
N PRO A 86 -6.06 -0.22 -5.27
CA PRO A 86 -6.19 -0.30 -3.82
C PRO A 86 -5.10 0.48 -3.05
N ALA A 87 -4.37 1.41 -3.69
CA ALA A 87 -3.34 2.18 -3.01
C ALA A 87 -3.92 3.34 -2.17
N GLY A 88 -3.12 3.85 -1.24
CA GLY A 88 -3.50 4.99 -0.41
C GLY A 88 -3.80 6.25 -1.22
N ASN A 89 -4.63 7.12 -0.66
CA ASN A 89 -4.87 8.45 -1.21
C ASN A 89 -3.59 9.29 -1.08
N ILE A 90 -3.32 10.09 -2.10
CA ILE A 90 -2.24 11.09 -2.10
C ILE A 90 -2.87 12.46 -1.84
N GLY A 91 -2.35 13.20 -0.88
CA GLY A 91 -2.61 14.64 -0.76
C GLY A 91 -1.61 15.45 -1.58
N VAL A 92 -2.06 16.47 -2.31
CA VAL A 92 -1.17 17.34 -3.10
C VAL A 92 -1.42 18.80 -2.78
N SER A 93 -0.36 19.56 -2.50
CA SER A 93 -0.40 21.03 -2.54
C SER A 93 0.37 21.50 -3.77
N ALA A 94 -0.27 22.26 -4.66
CA ALA A 94 0.35 22.77 -5.87
C ALA A 94 0.10 24.28 -6.01
N GLY A 95 1.16 25.06 -6.24
CA GLY A 95 1.08 26.51 -6.32
C GLY A 95 2.43 27.18 -6.62
N PRO A 96 2.56 28.50 -6.38
CA PRO A 96 3.74 29.28 -6.77
C PRO A 96 5.06 28.83 -6.14
N ASP A 97 5.01 28.21 -4.94
CA ASP A 97 6.22 27.75 -4.25
C ASP A 97 6.69 26.37 -4.74
N GLY A 98 5.91 25.67 -5.57
CA GLY A 98 6.15 24.29 -5.95
C GLY A 98 4.94 23.38 -5.72
N ALA A 99 5.18 22.10 -5.96
CA ALA A 99 4.32 21.04 -5.46
C ALA A 99 4.98 20.30 -4.29
N PHE A 100 4.17 19.83 -3.34
CA PHE A 100 4.53 18.66 -2.56
C PHE A 100 3.40 17.63 -2.62
N ILE A 101 3.78 16.37 -2.39
CA ILE A 101 2.83 15.28 -2.21
C ILE A 101 2.95 14.72 -0.79
N ILE A 102 1.82 14.25 -0.27
CA ILE A 102 1.73 13.46 0.95
C ILE A 102 1.30 12.06 0.50
N ASP A 103 2.18 11.09 0.75
CA ASP A 103 2.19 9.72 0.24
C ASP A 103 2.35 9.62 -1.29
N ASP A 104 2.80 8.46 -1.77
CA ASP A 104 3.20 8.30 -3.18
C ASP A 104 2.86 6.94 -3.80
N GLN A 105 1.92 6.21 -3.18
CA GLN A 105 1.39 4.94 -3.67
C GLN A 105 2.48 3.89 -3.98
N PHE A 106 2.11 2.81 -4.66
CA PHE A 106 3.06 1.78 -5.09
C PHE A 106 3.99 2.28 -6.21
N ALA A 107 5.21 1.75 -6.28
CA ALA A 107 6.24 2.09 -7.30
C ALA A 107 5.72 2.25 -8.76
N PRO A 108 4.84 1.40 -9.30
CA PRO A 108 4.31 1.55 -10.66
C PRO A 108 3.48 2.83 -10.90
N MET A 109 3.18 3.60 -9.84
CA MET A 109 2.37 4.81 -9.92
C MET A 109 3.14 6.07 -10.24
N LEU A 110 4.48 6.07 -10.10
CA LEU A 110 5.31 7.25 -10.32
C LEU A 110 4.95 8.05 -11.58
N GLY A 111 4.90 7.39 -12.74
CA GLY A 111 4.63 8.07 -14.00
C GLY A 111 3.25 8.73 -14.05
N ARG A 112 2.25 8.11 -13.41
CA ARG A 112 0.88 8.65 -13.31
C ARG A 112 0.82 9.82 -12.33
N ILE A 113 1.51 9.71 -11.20
CA ILE A 113 1.60 10.78 -10.18
C ILE A 113 2.25 12.02 -10.79
N VAL A 114 3.43 11.87 -11.41
CA VAL A 114 4.14 12.99 -12.05
C VAL A 114 3.31 13.64 -13.15
N LEU A 115 2.65 12.83 -14.00
CA LEU A 115 1.77 13.34 -15.05
C LEU A 115 0.53 14.06 -14.51
N ALA A 116 -0.05 13.58 -13.40
CA ALA A 116 -1.18 14.22 -12.76
C ALA A 116 -0.77 15.59 -12.18
N ILE A 117 0.38 15.65 -11.50
CA ILE A 117 0.89 16.89 -10.91
C ILE A 117 1.27 17.91 -11.98
N SER A 118 1.86 17.49 -13.11
CA SER A 118 2.20 18.40 -14.20
C SER A 118 0.98 19.05 -14.86
N LYS A 119 -0.23 18.49 -14.67
CA LYS A 119 -1.48 19.12 -15.11
C LYS A 119 -2.01 20.15 -14.10
N LEU A 120 -1.54 20.11 -12.85
CA LEU A 120 -1.93 21.03 -11.78
C LEU A 120 -0.99 22.24 -11.71
N THR A 121 0.30 22.06 -12.02
CA THR A 121 1.31 23.12 -11.94
C THR A 121 2.49 22.85 -12.85
N ASP A 122 3.11 23.92 -13.36
CA ASP A 122 4.41 23.87 -14.07
C ASP A 122 5.60 23.91 -13.10
N GLN A 123 5.35 24.09 -11.79
CA GLN A 123 6.39 24.13 -10.77
C GLN A 123 6.85 22.71 -10.39
N PRO A 124 8.12 22.54 -9.97
CA PRO A 124 8.64 21.22 -9.61
C PRO A 124 7.99 20.67 -8.33
N ILE A 125 7.97 19.35 -8.21
CA ILE A 125 7.75 18.66 -6.94
C ILE A 125 8.99 18.89 -6.08
N LYS A 126 8.84 19.56 -4.94
CA LYS A 126 9.95 19.85 -4.01
C LYS A 126 10.10 18.79 -2.94
N TYR A 127 8.97 18.28 -2.44
CA TYR A 127 8.95 17.36 -1.30
C TYR A 127 7.99 16.19 -1.54
N VAL A 128 8.42 15.02 -1.09
CA VAL A 128 7.57 13.85 -0.86
C VAL A 128 7.45 13.69 0.64
N LEU A 129 6.25 13.80 1.18
CA LEU A 129 5.97 13.65 2.61
C LEU A 129 5.33 12.27 2.81
N ASN A 130 5.71 11.49 3.81
CA ASN A 130 5.01 10.22 4.09
C ASN A 130 4.24 10.29 5.42
N THR A 131 3.04 9.72 5.44
CA THR A 131 2.20 9.61 6.64
C THR A 131 2.67 8.48 7.55
N HIS A 132 3.02 7.33 6.97
CA HIS A 132 3.54 6.16 7.65
C HIS A 132 4.35 5.29 6.67
N TRP A 133 4.86 4.14 7.10
CA TRP A 133 5.87 3.39 6.35
C TRP A 133 5.32 2.40 5.30
N HIS A 134 4.02 2.12 5.27
CA HIS A 134 3.50 1.05 4.41
C HIS A 134 3.70 1.34 2.92
N GLY A 135 3.92 0.28 2.14
CA GLY A 135 4.33 0.37 0.74
C GLY A 135 3.26 0.91 -0.22
N ASP A 136 2.00 0.96 0.19
CA ASP A 136 0.93 1.64 -0.54
C ASP A 136 0.88 3.15 -0.26
N HIS A 137 1.79 3.66 0.57
CA HIS A 137 1.98 5.08 0.88
C HIS A 137 3.42 5.56 0.59
N THR A 138 4.39 4.65 0.53
CA THR A 138 5.83 4.93 0.34
C THR A 138 6.45 4.23 -0.87
N GLY A 139 5.66 3.49 -1.64
CA GLY A 139 6.17 2.58 -2.66
C GLY A 139 6.87 3.28 -3.82
N SER A 140 6.62 4.57 -4.07
CA SER A 140 7.35 5.33 -5.09
C SER A 140 8.58 6.08 -4.54
N ASN A 141 8.85 6.01 -3.23
CA ASN A 141 9.91 6.77 -2.57
C ASN A 141 11.26 6.57 -3.26
N GLU A 142 11.66 5.32 -3.55
CA GLU A 142 12.94 5.00 -4.20
C GLU A 142 13.11 5.76 -5.52
N HIS A 143 12.03 5.85 -6.31
CA HIS A 143 12.08 6.54 -7.59
C HIS A 143 12.18 8.06 -7.41
N PHE A 144 11.43 8.62 -6.47
CA PHE A 144 11.52 10.05 -6.15
C PHE A 144 12.89 10.44 -5.61
N GLY A 145 13.47 9.66 -4.70
CA GLY A 145 14.81 9.89 -4.17
C GLY A 145 15.90 9.72 -5.23
N ASN A 146 15.80 8.75 -6.14
CA ASN A 146 16.71 8.63 -7.28
C ASN A 146 16.62 9.82 -8.25
N MET A 147 15.48 10.51 -8.30
CA MET A 147 15.33 11.79 -9.02
C MET A 147 15.80 13.01 -8.21
N GLY A 148 16.31 12.81 -6.99
CA GLY A 148 16.85 13.87 -6.13
C GLY A 148 15.80 14.62 -5.30
N HIS A 149 14.58 14.10 -5.16
CA HIS A 149 13.56 14.72 -4.31
C HIS A 149 13.88 14.52 -2.83
N ILE A 150 13.48 15.49 -2.01
CA ILE A 150 13.60 15.40 -0.55
C ILE A 150 12.39 14.63 -0.03
N ILE A 151 12.65 13.51 0.64
CA ILE A 151 11.63 12.68 1.29
C ILE A 151 11.61 13.03 2.78
N ILE A 152 10.43 13.30 3.32
CA ILE A 152 10.24 13.75 4.70
C ILE A 152 9.22 12.85 5.41
N ALA A 153 9.57 12.33 6.58
CA ALA A 153 8.65 11.52 7.37
C ALA A 153 9.01 11.55 8.86
N HIS A 154 8.19 10.92 9.70
CA HIS A 154 8.48 10.78 11.12
C HIS A 154 9.75 9.91 11.35
N ASP A 155 10.47 10.13 12.46
CA ASP A 155 11.66 9.35 12.82
C ASP A 155 11.42 7.83 12.79
N ASN A 156 10.27 7.38 13.31
CA ASN A 156 9.91 5.95 13.30
C ASN A 156 9.66 5.41 11.88
N VAL A 157 9.18 6.24 10.95
CA VAL A 157 9.02 5.83 9.54
C VAL A 157 10.37 5.54 8.93
N ARG A 158 11.36 6.43 9.09
CA ARG A 158 12.74 6.19 8.62
C ARG A 158 13.32 4.94 9.28
N ALA A 159 13.18 4.80 10.59
CA ALA A 159 13.70 3.65 11.33
C ALA A 159 13.12 2.33 10.80
N ARG A 160 11.80 2.26 10.58
CA ARG A 160 11.12 1.08 10.04
C ARG A 160 11.52 0.75 8.62
N MET A 161 11.58 1.76 7.76
CA MET A 161 12.00 1.56 6.38
C MET A 161 13.46 1.07 6.29
N ASN A 162 14.29 1.37 7.29
CA ASN A 162 15.70 0.98 7.35
C ASN A 162 15.97 -0.34 8.11
N SER A 163 14.94 -1.14 8.40
CA SER A 163 15.10 -2.45 9.04
C SER A 163 14.15 -3.48 8.44
N ASP A 164 14.41 -4.77 8.67
CA ASP A 164 13.44 -5.82 8.35
C ASP A 164 12.13 -5.57 9.11
N GLN A 165 11.02 -5.71 8.40
CA GLN A 165 9.66 -5.61 8.94
C GLN A 165 8.88 -6.89 8.68
N TYR A 166 7.83 -7.11 9.45
CA TYR A 166 6.91 -8.23 9.25
C TYR A 166 5.46 -7.78 9.33
N HIS A 167 4.68 -8.11 8.29
CA HIS A 167 3.26 -7.79 8.23
C HIS A 167 2.42 -8.98 8.71
N LEU A 168 1.79 -8.87 9.89
CA LEU A 168 1.00 -9.97 10.48
C LEU A 168 -0.16 -10.44 9.58
N VAL A 169 -0.84 -9.52 8.92
CA VAL A 169 -2.02 -9.83 8.09
C VAL A 169 -1.61 -10.49 6.76
N PHE A 170 -0.54 -10.01 6.14
CA PHE A 170 -0.04 -10.55 4.87
C PHE A 170 0.89 -11.76 5.06
N LYS A 171 1.34 -12.00 6.30
CA LYS A 171 2.30 -13.04 6.67
C LYS A 171 3.58 -13.01 5.84
N ALA A 172 4.05 -11.79 5.58
CA ALA A 172 5.19 -11.53 4.70
C ALA A 172 6.18 -10.59 5.40
N GLY A 173 7.46 -10.82 5.15
CA GLY A 173 8.53 -9.90 5.54
C GLY A 173 8.78 -8.87 4.46
N THR A 174 9.19 -7.68 4.88
CA THR A 174 9.66 -6.61 4.01
C THR A 174 11.09 -6.28 4.41
N PRO A 175 12.09 -6.50 3.55
CA PRO A 175 13.48 -6.17 3.87
C PRO A 175 13.66 -4.64 4.01
N PRO A 176 14.79 -4.17 4.56
CA PRO A 176 15.12 -2.76 4.53
C PRO A 176 15.03 -2.18 3.11
N HIS A 177 14.49 -0.98 3.01
CA HIS A 177 14.38 -0.25 1.75
C HIS A 177 15.76 0.26 1.31
N PRO A 178 16.00 0.43 0.00
CA PRO A 178 17.21 1.08 -0.50
C PRO A 178 17.38 2.48 0.07
N GLU A 179 18.62 2.97 0.23
CA GLU A 179 18.91 4.30 0.79
C GLU A 179 18.14 5.42 0.08
N ALA A 180 17.96 5.31 -1.24
CA ALA A 180 17.21 6.28 -2.04
C ALA A 180 15.72 6.37 -1.68
N ALA A 181 15.14 5.35 -1.03
CA ALA A 181 13.76 5.35 -0.58
C ALA A 181 13.59 5.93 0.84
N LEU A 182 14.68 6.14 1.58
CA LEU A 182 14.60 6.53 2.98
C LEU A 182 14.35 8.04 3.13
N PRO A 183 13.46 8.46 4.07
CA PRO A 183 13.26 9.87 4.40
C PRO A 183 14.56 10.55 4.82
N THR A 184 15.01 11.58 4.10
CA THR A 184 16.29 12.27 4.36
C THR A 184 16.17 13.44 5.33
N ILE A 185 14.95 13.94 5.55
CA ILE A 185 14.61 14.85 6.66
C ILE A 185 13.57 14.13 7.51
N THR A 186 13.75 14.17 8.82
CA THR A 186 12.79 13.58 9.75
C THR A 186 12.34 14.56 10.83
N PHE A 187 11.21 14.25 11.47
CA PHE A 187 10.69 14.96 12.63
C PHE A 187 10.23 13.95 13.68
N SER A 188 10.23 14.37 14.95
CA SER A 188 9.90 13.51 16.10
C SER A 188 8.53 13.76 16.73
N ASP A 189 7.93 14.93 16.48
CA ASP A 189 6.63 15.30 17.04
C ASP A 189 5.88 16.23 16.07
N ARG A 190 6.45 17.41 15.80
CA ARG A 190 5.81 18.42 14.95
C ARG A 190 6.75 19.00 13.93
N MET A 191 6.19 19.34 12.78
CA MET A 191 6.84 20.13 11.75
C MET A 191 5.84 21.17 11.22
N THR A 192 6.33 22.26 10.67
CA THR A 192 5.46 23.27 10.03
C THR A 192 6.08 23.68 8.70
N PHE A 193 5.26 23.66 7.65
CA PHE A 193 5.60 24.21 6.35
C PHE A 193 4.84 25.51 6.14
N HIS A 194 5.52 26.49 5.56
CA HIS A 194 4.89 27.68 4.98
C HIS A 194 5.01 27.53 3.46
N PHE A 195 3.91 27.19 2.80
CA PHE A 195 3.97 26.75 1.41
C PHE A 195 2.66 27.05 0.68
N ASN A 196 2.75 27.59 -0.53
CA ASN A 196 1.60 27.92 -1.37
C ASN A 196 0.56 28.80 -0.65
N ASP A 197 1.04 29.80 0.09
CA ASP A 197 0.22 30.74 0.87
C ASP A 197 -0.66 30.03 1.93
N ASP A 198 -0.19 28.90 2.46
CA ASP A 198 -0.79 28.14 3.56
C ASP A 198 0.26 27.81 4.65
N VAL A 199 -0.23 27.55 5.86
CA VAL A 199 0.52 26.98 6.98
C VAL A 199 0.11 25.52 7.14
N ILE A 200 1.03 24.61 6.89
CA ILE A 200 0.77 23.17 6.98
C ILE A 200 1.40 22.65 8.26
N ARG A 201 0.55 22.27 9.21
CA ARG A 201 0.95 21.64 10.48
C ARG A 201 1.08 20.14 10.28
N VAL A 202 2.26 19.62 10.55
CA VAL A 202 2.49 18.17 10.64
C VAL A 202 2.53 17.79 12.11
N LEU A 203 1.75 16.78 12.48
CA LEU A 203 1.68 16.28 13.84
C LEU A 203 1.82 14.76 13.81
N HIS A 204 2.73 14.23 14.63
CA HIS A 204 2.80 12.81 14.92
C HIS A 204 1.59 12.40 15.78
N VAL A 205 0.94 11.30 15.41
CA VAL A 205 -0.08 10.62 16.22
C VAL A 205 0.42 9.21 16.55
N PRO A 206 0.88 8.95 17.79
CA PRO A 206 1.53 7.70 18.10
C PRO A 206 0.54 6.53 18.18
N ASN A 207 1.02 5.35 17.77
CA ASN A 207 0.36 4.05 18.00
C ASN A 207 -1.07 3.92 17.46
N ALA A 208 -1.41 4.66 16.40
CA ALA A 208 -2.68 4.53 15.71
C ALA A 208 -2.63 3.34 14.76
N HIS A 209 -2.41 3.58 13.47
CA HIS A 209 -2.23 2.53 12.48
C HIS A 209 -0.85 1.89 12.58
N THR A 210 0.18 2.70 12.81
CA THR A 210 1.56 2.31 13.15
C THR A 210 2.08 3.18 14.32
N ASP A 211 3.34 3.01 14.72
CA ASP A 211 4.02 3.91 15.65
C ASP A 211 4.63 5.15 14.96
N GLY A 212 4.50 5.29 13.64
CA GLY A 212 5.11 6.37 12.86
C GLY A 212 4.11 7.34 12.24
N ASP A 213 2.82 7.19 12.53
CA ASP A 213 1.77 7.91 11.81
C ASP A 213 1.87 9.43 11.99
N ALA A 214 1.62 10.16 10.91
CA ALA A 214 1.55 11.61 10.89
C ALA A 214 0.29 12.11 10.18
N ILE A 215 -0.27 13.20 10.71
CA ILE A 215 -1.35 13.95 10.09
C ILE A 215 -0.83 15.30 9.60
N TYR A 216 -1.41 15.78 8.50
CA TYR A 216 -1.05 17.03 7.84
C TYR A 216 -2.28 17.94 7.78
N TYR A 217 -2.26 19.06 8.47
CA TYR A 217 -3.38 20.01 8.53
C TYR A 217 -3.00 21.33 7.85
N PHE A 218 -3.73 21.66 6.79
CA PHE A 218 -3.63 22.89 6.03
C PHE A 218 -4.55 23.94 6.69
N GLU A 219 -3.98 24.91 7.40
CA GLU A 219 -4.77 25.86 8.22
C GLU A 219 -5.67 26.76 7.37
N LYS A 220 -5.17 27.28 6.24
CA LYS A 220 -5.92 28.18 5.37
C LYS A 220 -6.91 27.44 4.49
N ALA A 221 -6.50 26.31 3.91
CA ALA A 221 -7.41 25.47 3.15
C ALA A 221 -8.42 24.76 4.07
N ASP A 222 -8.15 24.65 5.36
CA ASP A 222 -8.95 23.89 6.33
C ASP A 222 -9.22 22.46 5.81
N VAL A 223 -8.12 21.77 5.50
CA VAL A 223 -8.07 20.39 5.01
C VAL A 223 -7.10 19.59 5.87
N MET A 224 -7.48 18.37 6.25
CA MET A 224 -6.61 17.44 6.99
C MET A 224 -6.37 16.17 6.19
N HIS A 225 -5.11 15.80 5.96
CA HIS A 225 -4.75 14.47 5.48
C HIS A 225 -4.21 13.62 6.61
N THR A 226 -4.78 12.42 6.79
CA THR A 226 -4.60 11.65 8.02
C THR A 226 -3.71 10.42 7.87
N GLY A 227 -3.33 10.06 6.64
CA GLY A 227 -2.86 8.69 6.36
C GLY A 227 -3.82 7.66 6.95
N ASP A 228 -3.29 6.51 7.33
CA ASP A 228 -4.10 5.40 7.87
C ASP A 228 -4.46 5.54 9.35
N ALA A 229 -4.02 6.62 10.02
CA ALA A 229 -4.56 7.01 11.32
C ALA A 229 -6.08 7.31 11.25
N PHE A 230 -6.61 7.55 10.06
CA PHE A 230 -8.04 7.51 9.77
C PHE A 230 -8.31 7.08 8.32
N ILE A 231 -9.15 6.05 8.14
CA ILE A 231 -9.61 5.62 6.81
C ILE A 231 -11.14 5.70 6.71
N ASN A 232 -11.65 5.95 5.51
CA ASN A 232 -13.08 6.02 5.21
C ASN A 232 -13.55 4.80 4.40
N ARG A 233 -13.19 3.58 4.82
CA ARG A 233 -13.41 2.35 4.02
C ARG A 233 -13.72 1.07 4.82
N GLY A 234 -14.58 1.18 5.84
CA GLY A 234 -14.98 0.04 6.67
C GLY A 234 -14.13 -0.09 7.93
N PHE A 235 -13.94 -1.31 8.43
CA PHE A 235 -13.00 -1.56 9.51
C PHE A 235 -11.56 -1.24 9.07
N PRO A 236 -10.78 -0.50 9.88
CA PRO A 236 -9.38 -0.23 9.55
C PRO A 236 -8.52 -1.47 9.74
N LEU A 237 -7.45 -1.55 8.94
CA LEU A 237 -6.30 -2.34 9.30
C LEU A 237 -5.52 -1.55 10.37
N ILE A 238 -5.12 -2.21 11.45
CA ILE A 238 -4.26 -1.63 12.48
C ILE A 238 -3.04 -2.55 12.56
N ASP A 239 -1.86 -2.02 12.27
CA ASP A 239 -0.64 -2.82 12.20
C ASP A 239 -0.01 -2.98 13.59
N ILE A 240 -0.48 -4.00 14.29
CA ILE A 240 -0.03 -4.33 15.64
C ILE A 240 1.48 -4.62 15.68
N ALA A 241 2.05 -5.26 14.64
CA ALA A 241 3.49 -5.52 14.59
C ALA A 241 4.31 -4.25 14.38
N SER A 242 3.70 -3.23 13.79
CA SER A 242 4.28 -1.89 13.68
C SER A 242 3.91 -0.96 14.84
N GLY A 243 3.38 -1.47 15.94
CA GLY A 243 3.05 -0.69 17.13
C GLY A 243 1.72 0.06 17.06
N GLY A 244 0.88 -0.23 16.05
CA GLY A 244 -0.49 0.24 16.00
C GLY A 244 -1.38 -0.40 17.07
N SER A 245 -2.47 0.28 17.44
CA SER A 245 -3.41 -0.22 18.44
C SER A 245 -4.82 0.35 18.27
N ILE A 246 -5.85 -0.39 18.69
CA ILE A 246 -7.23 0.11 18.67
C ILE A 246 -7.42 1.34 19.57
N LYS A 247 -6.69 1.39 20.69
CA LYS A 247 -6.69 2.54 21.61
C LYS A 247 -6.08 3.76 20.93
N GLY A 248 -4.88 3.61 20.37
CA GLY A 248 -4.20 4.70 19.67
C GLY A 248 -4.97 5.17 18.44
N GLN A 249 -5.66 4.29 17.71
CA GLN A 249 -6.52 4.71 16.61
C GLN A 249 -7.68 5.60 17.09
N ILE A 250 -8.33 5.22 18.21
CA ILE A 250 -9.40 6.01 18.83
C ILE A 250 -8.85 7.34 19.36
N GLU A 251 -7.68 7.32 20.01
CA GLU A 251 -7.03 8.51 20.56
C GLU A 251 -6.57 9.47 19.48
N ALA A 252 -5.96 8.98 18.40
CA ALA A 252 -5.61 9.77 17.22
C ALA A 252 -6.87 10.40 16.60
N THR A 253 -7.96 9.65 16.48
CA THR A 253 -9.22 10.19 15.95
C THR A 253 -9.80 11.26 16.87
N ASN A 254 -9.77 11.06 18.19
CA ASN A 254 -10.17 12.09 19.14
C ASN A 254 -9.29 13.34 19.01
N LYS A 255 -7.97 13.16 18.82
CA LYS A 255 -7.02 14.27 18.63
C LYS A 255 -7.31 15.05 17.36
N MET A 256 -7.62 14.36 16.26
CA MET A 256 -8.05 15.01 15.01
C MET A 256 -9.36 15.79 15.22
N LEU A 257 -10.33 15.24 15.96
CA LEU A 257 -11.61 15.90 16.27
C LEU A 257 -11.49 17.17 17.13
N GLU A 258 -10.38 17.35 17.85
CA GLU A 258 -10.03 18.59 18.57
C GLU A 258 -9.52 19.68 17.61
N LEU A 259 -8.91 19.28 16.48
CA LEU A 259 -8.29 20.18 15.52
C LEU A 259 -9.25 20.59 14.40
N VAL A 260 -10.14 19.68 13.98
CA VAL A 260 -11.06 19.91 12.86
C VAL A 260 -12.35 20.60 13.28
N GLY A 261 -12.73 21.61 12.50
CA GLY A 261 -13.99 22.32 12.59
C GLY A 261 -15.13 21.66 11.82
N PRO A 262 -16.34 22.24 11.85
CA PRO A 262 -17.51 21.71 11.14
C PRO A 262 -17.33 21.68 9.62
N ASP A 263 -16.53 22.59 9.06
CA ASP A 263 -16.33 22.75 7.61
C ASP A 263 -15.02 22.10 7.11
N THR A 264 -14.24 21.48 8.00
CA THR A 264 -12.97 20.86 7.64
C THR A 264 -13.19 19.66 6.73
N ILE A 265 -12.45 19.61 5.61
CA ILE A 265 -12.46 18.46 4.71
C ILE A 265 -11.32 17.52 5.10
N ILE A 266 -11.59 16.22 5.15
CA ILE A 266 -10.62 15.19 5.53
C ILE A 266 -10.27 14.33 4.31
N ILE A 267 -8.97 14.24 4.01
CA ILE A 267 -8.39 13.27 3.08
C ILE A 267 -7.97 12.05 3.93
N PRO A 268 -8.75 10.96 3.94
CA PRO A 268 -8.36 9.75 4.65
C PRO A 268 -7.17 9.07 3.97
N GLY A 269 -6.50 8.15 4.65
CA GLY A 269 -5.49 7.29 4.01
C GLY A 269 -6.07 6.41 2.90
N HIS A 270 -7.32 5.94 3.08
CA HIS A 270 -8.08 5.21 2.06
C HIS A 270 -9.56 5.62 2.04
N GLY A 271 -10.17 5.59 0.85
CA GLY A 271 -11.59 5.86 0.64
C GLY A 271 -11.89 7.32 0.26
N PRO A 272 -13.17 7.68 0.10
CA PRO A 272 -13.55 9.02 -0.34
C PRO A 272 -13.28 10.07 0.75
N LEU A 273 -13.24 11.34 0.33
CA LEU A 273 -13.20 12.49 1.25
C LEU A 273 -14.24 12.33 2.36
N ALA A 274 -13.87 12.76 3.56
CA ALA A 274 -14.72 12.72 4.73
C ALA A 274 -14.92 14.13 5.31
N ASP A 275 -15.97 14.25 6.11
CA ASP A 275 -16.20 15.42 6.96
C ASP A 275 -16.08 15.03 8.43
N ARG A 276 -16.23 16.02 9.32
CA ARG A 276 -16.17 15.82 10.77
C ARG A 276 -17.23 14.83 11.27
N ALA A 277 -18.42 14.82 10.70
CA ALA A 277 -19.50 13.91 11.11
C ALA A 277 -19.13 12.45 10.81
N ARG A 278 -18.55 12.21 9.63
CA ARG A 278 -18.05 10.91 9.22
C ARG A 278 -16.87 10.46 10.09
N MET A 279 -15.99 11.39 10.49
CA MET A 279 -14.91 11.09 11.43
C MET A 279 -15.45 10.64 12.80
N ILE A 280 -16.46 11.32 13.34
CA ILE A 280 -17.14 10.91 14.58
C ILE A 280 -17.75 9.52 14.43
N GLU A 281 -18.45 9.26 13.33
CA GLU A 281 -19.12 7.99 13.09
C GLU A 281 -18.15 6.81 13.08
N ILE A 282 -16.99 6.97 12.44
CA ILE A 282 -15.94 5.94 12.42
C ILE A 282 -15.32 5.80 13.81
N ARG A 283 -15.05 6.89 14.52
CA ARG A 283 -14.57 6.85 15.91
C ARG A 283 -15.52 6.04 16.80
N ASP A 284 -16.81 6.33 16.71
CA ASP A 284 -17.85 5.66 17.50
C ASP A 284 -17.94 4.16 17.16
N MET A 285 -17.77 3.80 15.89
CA MET A 285 -17.65 2.40 15.47
C MET A 285 -16.44 1.71 16.12
N LEU A 286 -15.26 2.34 16.14
CA LEU A 286 -14.06 1.78 16.78
C LEU A 286 -14.28 1.56 18.28
N VAL A 287 -14.89 2.54 18.96
CA VAL A 287 -15.23 2.44 20.39
C VAL A 287 -16.23 1.31 20.65
N ALA A 288 -17.28 1.21 19.84
CA ALA A 288 -18.29 0.16 19.98
C ALA A 288 -17.70 -1.25 19.74
N ALA A 289 -16.91 -1.41 18.68
CA ALA A 289 -16.26 -2.67 18.36
C ALA A 289 -15.28 -3.10 19.45
N ARG A 290 -14.45 -2.18 19.94
CA ARG A 290 -13.55 -2.39 21.08
C ARG A 290 -14.32 -2.82 22.31
N GLY A 291 -15.39 -2.09 22.67
CA GLY A 291 -16.21 -2.39 23.85
C GLY A 291 -16.86 -3.78 23.80
N ALA A 292 -17.38 -4.19 22.64
CA ALA A 292 -17.98 -5.50 22.45
C ALA A 292 -16.98 -6.64 22.63
N ILE A 293 -15.74 -6.47 22.17
CA ILE A 293 -14.67 -7.47 22.28
C ILE A 293 -14.08 -7.50 23.69
N VAL A 294 -13.79 -6.34 24.29
CA VAL A 294 -13.27 -6.23 25.66
C VAL A 294 -14.24 -6.86 26.66
N LYS A 295 -15.56 -6.67 26.50
CA LYS A 295 -16.55 -7.34 27.36
C LYS A 295 -16.42 -8.87 27.37
N LEU A 296 -16.01 -9.47 26.26
CA LEU A 296 -15.81 -10.92 26.17
C LEU A 296 -14.43 -11.33 26.73
N LEU A 297 -13.41 -10.48 26.55
CA LEU A 297 -12.10 -10.65 27.19
C LEU A 297 -12.22 -10.63 28.72
N ASP A 298 -13.00 -9.70 29.28
CA ASP A 298 -13.24 -9.58 30.72
C ASP A 298 -13.98 -10.81 31.30
N GLN A 299 -14.66 -11.58 30.45
CA GLN A 299 -15.27 -12.87 30.80
C GLN A 299 -14.28 -14.04 30.72
N GLY A 300 -13.01 -13.78 30.44
CA GLY A 300 -11.96 -14.79 30.27
C GLY A 300 -12.07 -15.59 28.96
N LYS A 301 -12.78 -15.08 27.94
CA LYS A 301 -12.94 -15.82 26.69
C LYS A 301 -11.67 -15.80 25.84
N SER A 302 -11.35 -16.95 25.25
CA SER A 302 -10.28 -17.05 24.25
C SER A 302 -10.67 -16.38 22.93
N LEU A 303 -9.69 -16.07 22.07
CA LEU A 303 -9.94 -15.54 20.72
C LEU A 303 -10.93 -16.40 19.92
N GLU A 304 -10.82 -17.73 20.02
CA GLU A 304 -11.72 -18.66 19.32
C GLU A 304 -13.17 -18.52 19.79
N GLN A 305 -13.38 -18.39 21.11
CA GLN A 305 -14.69 -18.17 21.70
C GLN A 305 -15.25 -16.79 21.34
N ILE A 306 -14.41 -15.77 21.25
CA ILE A 306 -14.80 -14.42 20.82
C ILE A 306 -15.22 -14.43 19.34
N LEU A 307 -14.43 -15.06 18.47
CA LEU A 307 -14.78 -15.20 17.05
C LEU A 307 -16.09 -15.97 16.85
N ALA A 308 -16.31 -17.04 17.63
CA ALA A 308 -17.56 -17.82 17.59
C ALA A 308 -18.78 -17.00 18.05
N ALA A 309 -18.59 -16.09 19.01
CA ALA A 309 -19.65 -15.20 19.51
C ALA A 309 -20.05 -14.09 18.53
N LYS A 310 -19.25 -13.83 17.48
CA LYS A 310 -19.50 -12.81 16.44
C LYS A 310 -19.88 -11.44 17.03
N PRO A 311 -19.04 -10.83 17.90
CA PRO A 311 -19.38 -9.61 18.64
C PRO A 311 -19.67 -8.38 17.77
N LEU A 312 -19.30 -8.42 16.49
CA LEU A 312 -19.47 -7.32 15.54
C LEU A 312 -20.61 -7.58 14.53
N ALA A 313 -21.50 -8.55 14.79
CA ALA A 313 -22.58 -8.89 13.86
C ALA A 313 -23.43 -7.68 13.46
N ASP A 314 -23.75 -6.80 14.42
CA ASP A 314 -24.55 -5.59 14.19
C ASP A 314 -23.80 -4.51 13.40
N LEU A 315 -22.47 -4.61 13.29
CA LEU A 315 -21.62 -3.69 12.53
C LEU A 315 -21.26 -4.22 11.14
N GLU A 316 -21.44 -5.53 10.88
CA GLU A 316 -20.97 -6.20 9.67
C GLU A 316 -21.58 -5.61 8.40
N GLU A 317 -22.89 -5.37 8.40
CA GLU A 317 -23.60 -4.89 7.21
C GLU A 317 -22.98 -3.61 6.66
N LYS A 318 -22.68 -2.67 7.56
CA LYS A 318 -22.14 -1.35 7.20
C LYS A 318 -20.61 -1.34 7.06
N TRP A 319 -19.88 -2.01 7.96
CA TRP A 319 -18.43 -1.84 8.10
C TRP A 319 -17.61 -3.02 7.57
N GLY A 320 -18.24 -4.20 7.44
CA GLY A 320 -17.59 -5.44 6.98
C GLY A 320 -17.40 -5.53 5.46
N GLN A 321 -17.80 -4.51 4.70
CA GLN A 321 -17.71 -4.53 3.23
C GLN A 321 -16.30 -4.24 2.69
N GLY A 322 -15.44 -3.59 3.50
CA GLY A 322 -14.07 -3.23 3.12
C GLY A 322 -13.09 -4.42 3.04
N PHE A 323 -11.79 -4.09 2.90
CA PHE A 323 -10.69 -5.07 2.89
C PHE A 323 -10.65 -5.89 4.18
N VAL A 324 -10.75 -5.23 5.33
CA VAL A 324 -10.79 -5.88 6.64
C VAL A 324 -12.21 -6.35 6.94
N LYS A 325 -12.38 -7.68 7.02
CA LYS A 325 -13.64 -8.32 7.44
C LYS A 325 -13.71 -8.41 8.96
N SER A 326 -14.91 -8.51 9.55
CA SER A 326 -15.06 -8.50 11.01
C SER A 326 -14.25 -9.57 11.73
N LYS A 327 -14.11 -10.78 11.16
CA LYS A 327 -13.26 -11.84 11.77
C LYS A 327 -11.81 -11.39 11.90
N LEU A 328 -11.28 -10.70 10.88
CA LEU A 328 -9.92 -10.15 10.93
C LEU A 328 -9.87 -8.99 11.91
N PHE A 329 -10.85 -8.08 11.89
CA PHE A 329 -10.88 -6.95 12.81
C PHE A 329 -10.98 -7.39 14.28
N VAL A 330 -11.79 -8.41 14.59
CA VAL A 330 -11.85 -9.02 15.93
C VAL A 330 -10.49 -9.52 16.38
N ARG A 331 -9.74 -10.18 15.49
CA ARG A 331 -8.39 -10.65 15.78
C ARG A 331 -7.44 -9.47 16.06
N ILE A 332 -7.47 -8.43 15.21
CA ILE A 332 -6.65 -7.23 15.38
C ILE A 332 -6.92 -6.58 16.75
N VAL A 333 -8.19 -6.37 17.11
CA VAL A 333 -8.57 -5.76 18.40
C VAL A 333 -8.17 -6.67 19.56
N TYR A 334 -8.39 -7.98 19.46
CA TYR A 334 -7.93 -8.92 20.48
C TYR A 334 -6.42 -8.83 20.71
N GLN A 335 -5.62 -8.86 19.63
CA GLN A 335 -4.16 -8.76 19.70
C GLN A 335 -3.71 -7.42 20.27
N SER A 336 -4.39 -6.33 19.89
CA SER A 336 -4.14 -5.00 20.43
C SER A 336 -4.40 -4.89 21.93
N GLU A 337 -5.42 -5.56 22.48
CA GLU A 337 -5.76 -5.48 23.90
C GLU A 337 -4.94 -6.44 24.77
N THR A 338 -4.54 -7.58 24.22
CA THR A 338 -3.87 -8.65 24.97
C THR A 338 -2.36 -8.65 24.80
N GLY A 339 -1.83 -8.04 23.74
CA GLY A 339 -0.45 -8.22 23.31
C GLY A 339 -0.15 -9.64 22.78
N ASP A 340 -1.19 -10.47 22.57
CA ASP A 340 -1.07 -11.86 22.13
C ASP A 340 -0.81 -11.93 20.61
N TRP A 341 0.35 -11.42 20.20
CA TRP A 341 0.89 -11.57 18.87
C TRP A 341 2.39 -11.87 18.99
N GLN A 342 2.88 -12.69 18.08
CA GLN A 342 4.29 -13.02 17.98
C GLN A 342 4.71 -12.91 16.52
N LEU A 343 5.92 -12.40 16.30
CA LEU A 343 6.58 -12.59 15.03
C LEU A 343 6.74 -14.12 14.82
N PRO A 344 6.44 -14.65 13.63
CA PRO A 344 6.81 -16.02 13.34
C PRO A 344 8.31 -16.17 13.51
N GLN A 345 8.71 -17.29 14.13
CA GLN A 345 10.11 -17.68 14.27
C GLN A 345 10.75 -18.02 12.94
#